data_AF-A0A433DKB0-F1
#
_entry.id   AF-A0A433DKB0-F1
#
_cell.length_a   1.000
_cell.length_b   1.000
_cell.length_c   1.000
_cell.angle_alpha   90.00
_cell.angle_beta   90.00
_cell.angle_gamma   90.00
#
_symmetry.space_group_name_H-M   'P 1'
#
loop_
_entity.id
_entity.type
_entity.pdbx_description
1 polymer ?
#
loop_
_entity_poly.entity_id
_entity_poly.type
_entity_poly.pdbx_seq_one_letter_code
_entity_poly.pdbx_strand_id
1 'polypeptide(L)'
;MKRSIETVAGTENTEDAIASTSKKRARAQKTKVPAASTTAEPMPRGQVRVDRLPPRFAKNVSKKWPVVEGYKNVNVCSSGAGFWKELSPMLLGPIALCEWGIDPKTDLGKVRRGVEVPGQCKRMENLWQFSKVFEEEVGEDLWPSVEFFRRRATAWKDPKGHRHSVKGARVKYFLWGQEKLTFLEARKRIYCSVYASIVKKTKAYRELERLLNEGQNVQILGYDGYDRGNKTWEECLNDLSRPFGHEMVLAALLDGVTPWEDGSQDVENVE
;
A
#
# COMPACT_ATOMS: atom_id res chain seq x y z
N MET A 1 -28.97 39.79 3.47
CA MET A 1 -28.61 39.46 4.87
C MET A 1 -27.09 39.38 4.97
N LYS A 2 -26.45 40.43 5.50
CA LYS A 2 -25.01 40.51 5.72
C LYS A 2 -24.68 39.76 7.02
N ARG A 3 -23.78 38.77 6.97
CA ARG A 3 -23.24 38.14 8.18
C ARG A 3 -21.78 38.56 8.35
N SER A 4 -21.55 39.22 9.48
CA SER A 4 -20.27 39.66 10.00
C SER A 4 -19.39 38.47 10.36
N ILE A 5 -18.09 38.61 10.08
CA ILE A 5 -17.03 37.69 10.47
C ILE A 5 -16.45 38.24 11.77
N GLU A 6 -16.58 37.49 12.87
CA GLU A 6 -15.88 37.75 14.11
C GLU A 6 -14.53 37.02 14.09
N THR A 7 -13.46 37.80 14.20
CA THR A 7 -12.09 37.37 14.41
C THR A 7 -11.86 37.26 15.92
N VAL A 8 -11.56 36.06 16.43
CA VAL A 8 -11.08 35.87 17.81
C VAL A 8 -9.59 35.57 17.75
N ALA A 9 -8.81 36.55 18.18
CA ALA A 9 -7.41 36.40 18.55
C ALA A 9 -7.35 35.94 20.01
N GLY A 10 -6.52 34.93 20.30
CA GLY A 10 -6.26 34.44 21.64
C GLY A 10 -4.85 33.87 21.72
N THR A 11 -3.96 34.68 22.30
CA THR A 11 -2.65 34.35 22.88
C THR A 11 -2.80 33.24 23.93
N GLU A 12 -1.81 32.38 24.19
CA GLU A 12 -0.74 32.65 25.15
C GLU A 12 0.40 31.63 25.02
N ASN A 13 1.63 32.16 25.04
CA ASN A 13 2.87 31.42 25.25
C ASN A 13 3.07 31.19 26.76
N THR A 14 3.33 29.96 27.17
CA THR A 14 3.92 29.66 28.49
C THR A 14 5.30 29.04 28.27
N GLU A 15 6.32 29.85 28.50
CA GLU A 15 7.72 29.45 28.65
C GLU A 15 7.92 28.88 30.07
N ASP A 16 8.15 27.57 30.18
CA ASP A 16 8.67 26.97 31.41
C ASP A 16 10.17 26.75 31.29
N ALA A 17 10.91 27.63 31.95
CA ALA A 17 12.35 27.57 32.12
C ALA A 17 12.74 26.49 33.14
N ILE A 18 13.29 25.37 32.67
CA ILE A 18 13.91 24.35 33.53
C ILE A 18 15.40 24.67 33.69
N ALA A 19 15.77 25.07 34.91
CA ALA A 19 17.13 25.36 35.34
C ALA A 19 18.04 24.12 35.26
N SER A 20 19.09 24.24 34.45
CA SER A 20 20.14 23.24 34.24
C SER A 20 21.29 23.45 35.22
N THR A 21 21.38 22.63 36.26
CA THR A 21 22.57 22.56 37.14
C THR A 21 23.70 21.78 36.45
N SER A 22 24.69 22.52 35.95
CA SER A 22 25.93 21.99 35.36
C SER A 22 26.93 21.52 36.42
N LYS A 23 27.02 20.21 36.66
CA LYS A 23 28.15 19.59 37.38
C LYS A 23 29.30 19.32 36.41
N LYS A 24 30.35 20.15 36.45
CA LYS A 24 31.63 19.92 35.77
C LYS A 24 32.33 18.69 36.37
N ARG A 25 32.27 17.55 35.68
CA ARG A 25 33.14 16.39 35.93
C ARG A 25 34.38 16.48 35.03
N ALA A 26 35.55 16.43 35.63
CA ALA A 26 36.83 16.34 34.93
C ALA A 26 36.86 15.07 34.06
N ARG A 27 37.02 15.25 32.75
CA ARG A 27 36.99 14.19 31.75
C ARG A 27 38.42 13.67 31.57
N ALA A 28 38.68 12.46 32.09
CA ALA A 28 39.92 11.75 31.82
C ALA A 28 40.09 11.58 30.29
N GLN A 29 41.21 12.04 29.76
CA GLN A 29 41.58 11.87 28.36
C GLN A 29 41.88 10.38 28.11
N LYS A 30 40.87 9.64 27.63
CA LYS A 30 41.07 8.29 27.10
C LYS A 30 41.87 8.40 25.81
N THR A 31 43.07 7.85 25.83
CA THR A 31 43.88 7.54 24.65
C THR A 31 43.04 6.76 23.64
N LYS A 32 42.77 7.38 22.49
CA LYS A 32 41.96 6.83 21.41
C LYS A 32 42.81 5.81 20.66
N VAL A 33 42.67 4.53 21.02
CA VAL A 33 43.27 3.42 20.27
C VAL A 33 42.69 3.46 18.85
N PRO A 34 43.50 3.49 17.79
CA PRO A 34 43.01 3.49 16.41
C PRO A 34 42.22 2.21 16.18
N ALA A 35 40.94 2.35 15.83
CA ALA A 35 40.09 1.22 15.50
C ALA A 35 40.68 0.54 14.26
N ALA A 36 41.05 -0.74 14.39
CA ALA A 36 41.48 -1.54 13.26
C ALA A 36 40.35 -1.57 12.22
N SER A 37 40.60 -0.96 11.06
CA SER A 37 39.68 -0.94 9.92
C SER A 37 39.68 -2.32 9.28
N THR A 38 38.88 -3.24 9.80
CA THR A 38 38.60 -4.51 9.13
C THR A 38 37.63 -4.23 7.98
N THR A 39 38.16 -4.12 6.77
CA THR A 39 37.38 -4.03 5.52
C THR A 39 36.83 -5.43 5.17
N ALA A 40 35.90 -5.93 5.96
CA ALA A 40 35.16 -7.13 5.57
C ALA A 40 34.36 -6.82 4.30
N GLU A 41 34.47 -7.65 3.27
CA GLU A 41 33.65 -7.50 2.06
C GLU A 41 32.16 -7.53 2.44
N PRO A 42 31.34 -6.62 1.90
CA PRO A 42 29.91 -6.59 2.20
C PRO A 42 29.29 -7.92 1.75
N MET A 43 28.53 -8.56 2.65
CA MET A 43 27.82 -9.79 2.31
C MET A 43 26.86 -9.52 1.13
N PRO A 44 26.72 -10.47 0.19
CA PRO A 44 25.77 -10.32 -0.90
C PRO A 44 24.35 -10.23 -0.34
N ARG A 45 23.56 -9.31 -0.90
CA ARG A 45 22.13 -9.19 -0.58
C ARG A 45 21.40 -10.48 -0.96
N GLY A 46 20.49 -10.92 -0.10
CA GLY A 46 19.62 -12.07 -0.33
C GLY A 46 18.67 -11.86 -1.50
N GLN A 47 18.11 -12.95 -1.99
CA GLN A 47 17.18 -13.00 -3.10
C GLN A 47 15.73 -13.05 -2.61
N VAL A 48 14.82 -12.47 -3.40
CA VAL A 48 13.38 -12.60 -3.19
C VAL A 48 12.76 -13.52 -4.24
N ARG A 49 11.84 -14.37 -3.81
CA ARG A 49 11.02 -15.23 -4.68
C ARG A 49 9.56 -15.14 -4.26
N VAL A 50 8.65 -15.35 -5.20
CA VAL A 50 7.21 -15.40 -4.93
C VAL A 50 6.66 -16.77 -5.31
N ASP A 51 5.84 -17.35 -4.43
CA ASP A 51 5.16 -18.60 -4.69
C ASP A 51 3.70 -18.58 -4.22
N ARG A 52 2.91 -19.47 -4.82
CA ARG A 52 1.48 -19.57 -4.54
C ARG A 52 1.20 -20.43 -3.33
N LEU A 53 0.40 -19.92 -2.40
CA LEU A 53 -0.21 -20.74 -1.37
C LEU A 53 -1.24 -21.71 -1.98
N PRO A 54 -1.35 -22.95 -1.44
CA PRO A 54 -2.38 -23.88 -1.89
C PRO A 54 -3.78 -23.28 -1.66
N PRO A 55 -4.76 -23.55 -2.55
CA PRO A 55 -6.10 -22.99 -2.41
C PRO A 55 -6.73 -23.42 -1.08
N ARG A 56 -7.27 -22.45 -0.33
CA ARG A 56 -7.83 -22.70 1.01
C ARG A 56 -8.96 -23.75 1.02
N PHE A 57 -9.75 -23.80 -0.05
CA PHE A 57 -10.97 -24.60 -0.13
C PHE A 57 -10.86 -25.79 -1.09
N ALA A 58 -9.69 -26.04 -1.68
CA ALA A 58 -9.53 -27.19 -2.56
C ALA A 58 -9.58 -28.49 -1.75
N LYS A 59 -10.53 -29.36 -2.10
CA LYS A 59 -10.57 -30.74 -1.64
C LYS A 59 -9.47 -31.50 -2.40
N ASN A 60 -8.77 -32.42 -1.72
CA ASN A 60 -7.75 -33.30 -2.30
C ASN A 60 -6.47 -32.60 -2.81
N VAL A 61 -6.19 -31.37 -2.37
CA VAL A 61 -4.91 -30.69 -2.65
C VAL A 61 -4.10 -30.63 -1.37
N SER A 62 -2.79 -30.85 -1.46
CA SER A 62 -1.86 -30.69 -0.33
C SER A 62 -1.98 -29.28 0.25
N LYS A 63 -2.19 -29.19 1.57
CA LYS A 63 -2.19 -27.90 2.29
C LYS A 63 -0.80 -27.47 2.72
N LYS A 64 0.24 -28.26 2.40
CA LYS A 64 1.63 -27.90 2.69
C LYS A 64 2.01 -26.69 1.86
N TRP A 65 2.66 -25.72 2.51
CA TRP A 65 3.19 -24.57 1.80
C TRP A 65 4.34 -25.02 0.91
N PRO A 66 4.55 -24.36 -0.25
CA PRO A 66 5.79 -24.55 -0.98
C PRO A 66 6.96 -24.13 -0.08
N VAL A 67 8.04 -24.89 -0.11
CA VAL A 67 9.28 -24.62 0.63
C VAL A 67 10.40 -24.69 -0.39
N VAL A 68 11.21 -23.65 -0.44
CA VAL A 68 12.42 -23.60 -1.27
C VAL A 68 13.62 -23.65 -0.34
N GLU A 69 14.54 -24.55 -0.60
CA GLU A 69 15.75 -24.70 0.22
C GLU A 69 16.56 -23.39 0.26
N GLY A 70 17.01 -23.00 1.45
CA GLY A 70 17.73 -21.75 1.67
C GLY A 70 16.86 -20.50 1.74
N TYR A 71 15.54 -20.60 1.57
CA TYR A 71 14.62 -19.47 1.65
C TYR A 71 13.82 -19.46 2.96
N LYS A 72 13.59 -18.25 3.50
CA LYS A 72 12.68 -18.03 4.63
C LYS A 72 11.27 -17.74 4.12
N ASN A 73 10.32 -18.59 4.47
CA ASN A 73 8.92 -18.41 4.09
C ASN A 73 8.27 -17.26 4.86
N VAL A 74 7.64 -16.35 4.13
CA VAL A 74 6.86 -15.22 4.68
C VAL A 74 5.47 -15.23 4.07
N ASN A 75 4.46 -15.57 4.87
CA ASN A 75 3.06 -15.49 4.46
C ASN A 75 2.53 -14.08 4.65
N VAL A 76 2.25 -13.39 3.55
CA VAL A 76 1.84 -11.98 3.52
C VAL A 76 0.32 -11.78 3.50
N CYS A 77 -0.45 -12.88 3.55
CA CYS A 77 -1.89 -12.82 3.68
C CYS A 77 -2.30 -12.32 5.08
N SER A 78 -3.56 -11.91 5.23
CA SER A 78 -4.13 -11.53 6.53
C SER A 78 -4.17 -12.65 7.57
N SER A 79 -4.06 -13.91 7.12
CA SER A 79 -3.89 -15.10 7.96
C SER A 79 -2.43 -15.43 8.28
N GLY A 80 -1.48 -14.60 7.86
CA GLY A 80 -0.06 -14.74 8.19
C GLY A 80 0.21 -14.59 9.68
N ALA A 81 1.29 -15.20 10.15
CA ALA A 81 1.66 -15.17 11.56
C ALA A 81 2.31 -13.84 11.96
N GLY A 82 2.11 -13.44 13.22
CA GLY A 82 2.79 -12.28 13.83
C GLY A 82 2.52 -10.96 13.09
N PHE A 83 3.58 -10.20 12.85
CA PHE A 83 3.51 -8.90 12.18
C PHE A 83 3.49 -9.01 10.64
N TRP A 84 3.73 -10.19 10.06
CA TRP A 84 3.72 -10.34 8.58
C TRP A 84 2.37 -10.04 7.96
N LYS A 85 1.28 -10.20 8.70
CA LYS A 85 -0.07 -9.81 8.27
C LYS A 85 -0.21 -8.30 7.99
N GLU A 86 0.69 -7.46 8.54
CA GLU A 86 0.74 -6.02 8.22
C GLU A 86 0.98 -5.76 6.73
N LEU A 87 1.54 -6.74 6.00
CA LEU A 87 1.74 -6.67 4.55
C LEU A 87 0.44 -6.93 3.76
N SER A 88 -0.64 -7.38 4.40
CA SER A 88 -1.85 -7.73 3.70
C SER A 88 -2.69 -6.50 3.33
N PRO A 89 -3.19 -6.37 2.08
CA PRO A 89 -4.10 -5.28 1.70
C PRO A 89 -5.43 -5.30 2.49
N MET A 90 -5.77 -6.43 3.10
CA MET A 90 -6.93 -6.55 4.00
C MET A 90 -6.77 -5.78 5.31
N LEU A 91 -5.52 -5.47 5.71
CA LEU A 91 -5.17 -4.84 6.97
C LEU A 91 -4.45 -3.49 6.77
N LEU A 92 -3.82 -3.26 5.62
CA LEU A 92 -3.18 -1.99 5.30
C LEU A 92 -4.17 -0.83 5.24
N GLY A 93 -3.77 0.30 5.84
CA GLY A 93 -4.54 1.53 5.93
C GLY A 93 -4.31 2.22 7.29
N PRO A 94 -4.90 3.40 7.53
CA PRO A 94 -5.79 4.12 6.60
C PRO A 94 -5.04 4.77 5.43
N ILE A 95 -5.78 5.17 4.40
CA ILE A 95 -5.29 5.81 3.18
C ILE A 95 -5.99 7.17 3.06
N ALA A 96 -5.22 8.24 3.10
CA ALA A 96 -5.72 9.59 2.81
C ALA A 96 -5.91 9.75 1.31
N LEU A 97 -7.04 10.32 0.90
CA LEU A 97 -7.43 10.46 -0.50
C LEU A 97 -8.12 11.82 -0.70
N CYS A 98 -8.04 12.39 -1.89
CA CYS A 98 -8.98 13.41 -2.34
C CYS A 98 -10.05 12.73 -3.18
N GLU A 99 -11.30 12.76 -2.71
CA GLU A 99 -12.42 12.13 -3.41
C GLU A 99 -13.25 13.19 -4.15
N TRP A 100 -13.66 12.85 -5.36
CA TRP A 100 -14.73 13.52 -6.06
C TRP A 100 -16.03 12.79 -5.73
N GLY A 101 -16.96 13.48 -5.08
CA GLY A 101 -18.13 12.82 -4.52
C GLY A 101 -19.38 13.69 -4.44
N ILE A 102 -20.47 13.03 -4.06
CA ILE A 102 -21.72 13.70 -3.68
C ILE A 102 -21.43 14.43 -2.37
N ASP A 103 -21.75 15.72 -2.30
CA ASP A 103 -21.65 16.48 -1.05
C ASP A 103 -22.55 15.78 -0.01
N PRO A 104 -21.99 15.24 1.10
CA PRO A 104 -22.75 14.50 2.09
C PRO A 104 -23.80 15.36 2.79
N LYS A 105 -23.73 16.70 2.68
CA LYS A 105 -24.74 17.64 3.19
C LYS A 105 -25.90 17.85 2.21
N THR A 106 -25.70 17.55 0.92
CA THR A 106 -26.77 17.63 -0.07
C THR A 106 -27.27 16.22 -0.37
N ASP A 107 -28.16 15.73 0.48
CA ASP A 107 -28.82 14.42 0.41
C ASP A 107 -29.74 14.24 -0.83
N LEU A 108 -29.49 14.99 -1.92
CA LEU A 108 -30.39 15.19 -3.06
C LEU A 108 -29.67 15.07 -4.41
N GLY A 109 -28.93 13.99 -4.63
CA GLY A 109 -28.68 13.46 -5.98
C GLY A 109 -27.89 14.33 -6.96
N LYS A 110 -27.33 15.47 -6.54
CA LYS A 110 -26.45 16.29 -7.39
C LYS A 110 -25.00 15.95 -7.11
N VAL A 111 -24.44 15.05 -7.90
CA VAL A 111 -22.99 14.85 -8.00
C VAL A 111 -22.40 16.20 -8.40
N ARG A 112 -21.74 16.91 -7.47
CA ARG A 112 -20.98 18.10 -7.81
C ARG A 112 -19.68 17.65 -8.46
N ARG A 113 -19.74 17.47 -9.78
CA ARG A 113 -18.53 17.43 -10.62
C ARG A 113 -17.84 18.78 -10.39
N GLY A 114 -16.73 18.78 -9.68
CA GLY A 114 -15.95 20.01 -9.45
C GLY A 114 -15.22 20.07 -8.12
N VAL A 115 -15.64 19.27 -7.13
CA VAL A 115 -15.23 19.50 -5.74
C VAL A 115 -14.48 18.30 -5.20
N GLU A 116 -13.19 18.50 -4.91
CA GLU A 116 -12.40 17.59 -4.11
C GLU A 116 -12.81 17.71 -2.65
N VAL A 117 -13.13 16.57 -2.05
CA VAL A 117 -13.39 16.45 -0.63
C VAL A 117 -12.29 15.57 -0.04
N PRO A 118 -11.56 16.05 0.97
CA PRO A 118 -10.65 15.20 1.72
C PRO A 118 -11.41 13.98 2.27
N GLY A 119 -10.91 12.81 1.91
CA GLY A 119 -11.50 11.52 2.26
C GLY A 119 -10.46 10.59 2.90
N GLN A 120 -10.95 9.52 3.50
CA GLN A 120 -10.10 8.47 4.03
C GLN A 120 -10.73 7.11 3.74
N CYS A 121 -9.94 6.19 3.21
CA CYS A 121 -10.30 4.79 3.12
C CYS A 121 -9.56 4.01 4.21
N LYS A 122 -10.28 3.29 5.07
CA LYS A 122 -9.68 2.58 6.20
C LYS A 122 -8.82 1.39 5.76
N ARG A 123 -9.11 0.79 4.60
CA ARG A 123 -8.44 -0.43 4.12
C ARG A 123 -8.09 -0.37 2.63
N MET A 124 -6.89 -0.81 2.28
CA MET A 124 -6.44 -0.93 0.90
C MET A 124 -7.34 -1.83 0.05
N GLU A 125 -7.79 -2.96 0.59
CA GLU A 125 -8.73 -3.84 -0.11
C GLU A 125 -10.05 -3.10 -0.44
N ASN A 126 -10.57 -2.29 0.48
CA ASN A 126 -11.80 -1.52 0.23
C ASN A 126 -11.57 -0.43 -0.81
N LEU A 127 -10.41 0.22 -0.80
CA LEU A 127 -10.04 1.17 -1.84
C LEU A 127 -10.12 0.50 -3.23
N TRP A 128 -9.46 -0.64 -3.38
CA TRP A 128 -9.43 -1.38 -4.65
C TRP A 128 -10.81 -1.86 -5.10
N GLN A 129 -11.54 -2.55 -4.21
CA GLN A 129 -12.80 -3.23 -4.56
C GLN A 129 -13.95 -2.25 -4.79
N PHE A 130 -13.93 -1.10 -4.13
CA PHE A 130 -14.95 -0.05 -4.28
C PHE A 130 -14.51 1.09 -5.22
N SER A 131 -13.35 0.93 -5.86
CA SER A 131 -13.01 1.72 -7.05
C SER A 131 -13.66 1.18 -8.33
N LYS A 132 -14.12 -0.07 -8.31
CA LYS A 132 -14.79 -0.75 -9.44
C LYS A 132 -16.22 -0.23 -9.64
N VAL A 133 -16.48 0.25 -10.84
CA VAL A 133 -17.80 0.61 -11.33
C VAL A 133 -18.33 -0.56 -12.14
N PHE A 134 -19.50 -1.08 -11.77
CA PHE A 134 -20.15 -2.20 -12.48
C PHE A 134 -21.09 -1.72 -13.58
N GLU A 135 -21.40 -2.57 -14.56
CA GLU A 135 -22.26 -2.20 -15.70
C GLU A 135 -23.63 -1.64 -15.28
N GLU A 136 -24.20 -2.16 -14.20
CA GLU A 136 -25.50 -1.76 -13.65
C GLU A 136 -25.46 -0.44 -12.86
N GLU A 137 -24.25 0.05 -12.57
CA GLU A 137 -24.04 1.29 -11.82
C GLU A 137 -23.69 2.47 -12.73
N VAL A 138 -23.90 2.33 -14.04
CA VAL A 138 -23.53 3.32 -15.02
C VAL A 138 -24.79 3.96 -15.62
N GLY A 139 -24.87 5.29 -15.59
CA GLY A 139 -25.93 6.05 -16.25
C GLY A 139 -25.76 6.12 -17.76
N GLU A 140 -26.73 6.74 -18.46
CA GLU A 140 -26.71 6.91 -19.92
C GLU A 140 -25.46 7.65 -20.43
N ASP A 141 -24.90 8.56 -19.63
CA ASP A 141 -23.69 9.34 -19.93
C ASP A 141 -22.38 8.58 -19.60
N LEU A 142 -22.48 7.29 -19.34
CA LEU A 142 -21.41 6.41 -18.90
C LEU A 142 -20.76 6.80 -17.56
N TRP A 143 -21.35 7.70 -16.76
CA TRP A 143 -20.85 8.05 -15.43
C TRP A 143 -21.45 7.15 -14.34
N PRO A 144 -20.75 6.95 -13.21
CA PRO A 144 -21.28 6.16 -12.12
C PRO A 144 -22.51 6.81 -11.51
N SER A 145 -23.48 5.97 -11.17
CA SER A 145 -24.73 6.36 -10.52
C SER A 145 -24.49 6.83 -9.09
N VAL A 146 -25.53 7.41 -8.48
CA VAL A 146 -25.53 7.78 -7.07
C VAL A 146 -25.28 6.55 -6.16
N GLU A 147 -25.79 5.38 -6.55
CA GLU A 147 -25.63 4.13 -5.79
C GLU A 147 -24.17 3.69 -5.71
N PHE A 148 -23.40 3.87 -6.78
CA PHE A 148 -21.95 3.61 -6.75
C PHE A 148 -21.24 4.44 -5.67
N PHE A 149 -21.50 5.76 -5.64
CA PHE A 149 -20.86 6.65 -4.67
C PHE A 149 -21.31 6.33 -3.24
N ARG A 150 -22.60 6.02 -3.02
CA ARG A 150 -23.10 5.56 -1.71
C ARG A 150 -22.41 4.28 -1.23
N ARG A 151 -22.32 3.28 -2.11
CA ARG A 151 -21.67 1.99 -1.84
C ARG A 151 -20.18 2.19 -1.50
N ARG A 152 -19.48 3.00 -2.28
CA ARG A 152 -18.08 3.35 -2.07
C ARG A 152 -17.85 4.07 -0.74
N ALA A 153 -18.57 5.16 -0.49
CA ALA A 153 -18.42 5.96 0.73
C ALA A 153 -18.69 5.12 2.00
N THR A 154 -19.65 4.21 1.94
CA THR A 154 -19.94 3.27 3.04
C THR A 154 -18.77 2.32 3.27
N ALA A 155 -18.27 1.67 2.22
CA ALA A 155 -17.22 0.66 2.35
C ALA A 155 -15.85 1.24 2.71
N TRP A 156 -15.52 2.45 2.26
CA TRP A 156 -14.27 3.12 2.61
C TRP A 156 -14.19 3.44 4.11
N LYS A 157 -15.33 3.63 4.77
CA LYS A 157 -15.44 3.82 6.24
C LYS A 157 -15.43 2.51 7.02
N ASP A 158 -15.51 1.35 6.36
CA ASP A 158 -15.53 0.05 7.02
C ASP A 158 -14.11 -0.37 7.44
N PRO A 159 -13.86 -0.72 8.72
CA PRO A 159 -12.56 -1.20 9.17
C PRO A 159 -12.22 -2.63 8.71
N LYS A 160 -13.12 -3.35 8.02
CA LYS A 160 -12.88 -4.69 7.47
C LYS A 160 -12.69 -4.61 5.96
N GLY A 161 -11.64 -5.27 5.45
CA GLY A 161 -11.45 -5.45 4.02
C GLY A 161 -12.51 -6.38 3.42
N HIS A 162 -13.14 -5.97 2.32
CA HIS A 162 -14.19 -6.72 1.65
C HIS A 162 -13.76 -7.10 0.24
N ARG A 163 -13.70 -8.41 -0.04
CA ARG A 163 -13.41 -8.96 -1.38
C ARG A 163 -14.70 -9.19 -2.15
N HIS A 164 -14.65 -9.07 -3.48
CA HIS A 164 -15.78 -9.35 -4.37
C HIS A 164 -17.03 -8.57 -3.97
N SER A 165 -16.92 -7.24 -3.95
CA SER A 165 -17.96 -6.31 -3.48
C SER A 165 -19.33 -6.56 -4.13
N VAL A 166 -19.36 -7.00 -5.39
CA VAL A 166 -20.57 -7.45 -6.08
C VAL A 166 -20.26 -8.76 -6.80
N LYS A 167 -20.94 -9.85 -6.41
CA LYS A 167 -20.71 -11.19 -6.95
C LYS A 167 -21.35 -11.33 -8.33
N GLY A 168 -20.58 -11.74 -9.33
CA GLY A 168 -21.07 -12.01 -10.70
C GLY A 168 -21.24 -10.77 -11.58
N ALA A 169 -21.11 -9.56 -11.01
CA ALA A 169 -21.19 -8.32 -11.78
C ALA A 169 -19.93 -8.12 -12.65
N ARG A 170 -20.14 -7.54 -13.83
CA ARG A 170 -19.06 -7.20 -14.77
C ARG A 170 -18.56 -5.80 -14.45
N VAL A 171 -17.25 -5.68 -14.22
CA VAL A 171 -16.61 -4.38 -14.02
C VAL A 171 -16.57 -3.66 -15.35
N LYS A 172 -17.14 -2.46 -15.41
CA LYS A 172 -17.10 -1.60 -16.60
C LYS A 172 -15.78 -0.83 -16.69
N TYR A 173 -15.37 -0.20 -15.58
CA TYR A 173 -14.10 0.52 -15.41
C TYR A 173 -13.82 0.74 -13.92
N PHE A 174 -12.71 1.39 -13.62
CA PHE A 174 -12.38 1.87 -12.28
C PHE A 174 -12.44 3.39 -12.28
N LEU A 175 -13.05 3.99 -11.25
CA LEU A 175 -13.06 5.45 -11.11
C LEU A 175 -11.96 5.88 -10.14
N TRP A 176 -11.03 6.73 -10.61
CA TRP A 176 -9.99 7.36 -9.80
C TRP A 176 -10.02 8.88 -10.00
N GLY A 177 -10.40 9.62 -8.97
CA GLY A 177 -10.76 11.03 -9.13
C GLY A 177 -11.89 11.19 -10.15
N GLN A 178 -11.64 11.91 -11.25
CA GLN A 178 -12.58 12.08 -12.36
C GLN A 178 -12.31 11.15 -13.55
N GLU A 179 -11.27 10.31 -13.46
CA GLU A 179 -10.82 9.49 -14.57
C GLU A 179 -11.43 8.09 -14.53
N LYS A 180 -11.83 7.61 -15.70
CA LYS A 180 -12.29 6.24 -15.92
C LYS A 180 -11.11 5.43 -16.42
N LEU A 181 -10.59 4.56 -15.56
CA LEU A 181 -9.43 3.74 -15.82
C LEU A 181 -9.83 2.35 -16.29
N THR A 182 -9.11 1.84 -17.28
CA THR A 182 -9.07 0.41 -17.60
C THR A 182 -8.50 -0.38 -16.43
N PHE A 183 -8.64 -1.71 -16.47
CA PHE A 183 -8.11 -2.57 -15.42
C PHE A 183 -6.60 -2.44 -15.23
N LEU A 184 -5.82 -2.33 -16.33
CA LEU A 184 -4.37 -2.20 -16.26
C LEU A 184 -3.96 -0.84 -15.67
N GLU A 185 -4.57 0.25 -16.12
CA GLU A 185 -4.32 1.59 -15.58
C GLU A 185 -4.68 1.65 -14.08
N ALA A 186 -5.83 1.10 -13.69
CA ALA A 186 -6.24 1.03 -12.30
C ALA A 186 -5.28 0.19 -11.44
N ARG A 187 -4.81 -0.94 -11.99
CA ARG A 187 -3.79 -1.77 -11.33
C ARG A 187 -2.52 -0.97 -11.07
N LYS A 188 -2.04 -0.18 -12.03
CA LYS A 188 -0.83 0.65 -11.88
C LYS A 188 -1.07 1.80 -10.90
N ARG A 189 -2.05 2.66 -11.18
CA ARG A 189 -2.28 3.95 -10.51
C ARG A 189 -2.98 3.83 -9.15
N ILE A 190 -3.89 2.87 -9.01
CA ILE A 190 -4.61 2.65 -7.74
C ILE A 190 -3.92 1.55 -6.94
N TYR A 191 -3.91 0.32 -7.46
CA TYR A 191 -3.53 -0.83 -6.63
C TYR A 191 -2.05 -0.82 -6.26
N CYS A 192 -1.16 -0.89 -7.25
CA CYS A 192 0.27 -1.05 -7.01
C CYS A 192 0.87 0.20 -6.35
N SER A 193 0.58 1.38 -6.90
CA SER A 193 1.07 2.65 -6.37
C SER A 193 0.65 2.90 -4.92
N VAL A 194 -0.66 2.78 -4.61
CA VAL A 194 -1.13 3.05 -3.25
C VAL A 194 -0.62 1.97 -2.29
N TYR A 195 -0.67 0.68 -2.66
CA TYR A 195 -0.12 -0.40 -1.82
C TYR A 195 1.36 -0.18 -1.52
N ALA A 196 2.16 0.15 -2.54
CA ALA A 196 3.59 0.42 -2.38
C ALA A 196 3.85 1.57 -1.40
N SER A 197 3.12 2.67 -1.54
CA SER A 197 3.29 3.85 -0.68
C SER A 197 3.03 3.58 0.80
N ILE A 198 2.07 2.69 1.12
CA ILE A 198 1.67 2.40 2.50
C ILE A 198 2.42 1.20 3.09
N VAL A 199 2.73 0.18 2.30
CA VAL A 199 3.41 -1.03 2.79
C VAL A 199 4.83 -0.73 3.24
N LYS A 200 5.55 0.17 2.55
CA LYS A 200 6.91 0.61 2.89
C LYS A 200 7.01 1.21 4.30
N LYS A 201 5.91 1.73 4.83
CA LYS A 201 5.83 2.35 6.16
C LYS A 201 5.68 1.32 7.29
N THR A 202 5.35 0.07 6.97
CA THR A 202 5.10 -0.98 7.97
C THR A 202 6.39 -1.49 8.61
N LYS A 203 6.28 -2.07 9.81
CA LYS A 203 7.42 -2.74 10.45
C LYS A 203 7.78 -4.00 9.69
N ALA A 204 6.77 -4.72 9.18
CA ALA A 204 6.96 -5.93 8.40
C ALA A 204 7.80 -5.71 7.14
N TYR A 205 7.59 -4.62 6.40
CA TYR A 205 8.38 -4.31 5.22
C TYR A 205 9.85 -4.04 5.56
N ARG A 206 10.11 -3.21 6.58
CA ARG A 206 11.48 -2.94 7.05
C ARG A 206 12.23 -4.21 7.47
N GLU A 207 11.51 -5.16 8.07
CA GLU A 207 12.10 -6.45 8.42
C GLU A 207 12.44 -7.29 7.17
N LEU A 208 11.62 -7.26 6.12
CA LEU A 208 11.96 -7.93 4.84
C LEU A 208 13.24 -7.35 4.24
N GLU A 209 13.37 -6.02 4.21
CA GLU A 209 14.59 -5.36 3.73
C GLU A 209 15.80 -5.74 4.58
N ARG A 210 15.66 -5.76 5.91
CA ARG A 210 16.72 -6.20 6.82
C ARG A 210 17.19 -7.62 6.52
N LEU A 211 16.25 -8.57 6.38
CA LEU A 211 16.58 -9.96 6.07
C LEU A 211 17.38 -10.07 4.76
N LEU A 212 16.93 -9.39 3.70
CA LEU A 212 17.65 -9.40 2.43
C LEU A 212 19.04 -8.74 2.56
N ASN A 213 19.15 -7.61 3.26
CA ASN A 213 20.44 -6.95 3.46
C ASN A 213 21.43 -7.78 4.30
N GLU A 214 20.94 -8.71 5.11
CA GLU A 214 21.75 -9.68 5.86
C GLU A 214 22.08 -10.95 5.05
N GLY A 215 21.74 -10.99 3.76
CA GLY A 215 21.99 -12.14 2.89
C GLY A 215 20.96 -13.26 3.00
N GLN A 216 19.90 -13.09 3.79
CA GLN A 216 18.84 -14.10 3.91
C GLN A 216 17.89 -14.05 2.71
N ASN A 217 17.80 -15.15 1.96
CA ASN A 217 16.79 -15.28 0.91
C ASN A 217 15.38 -15.38 1.51
N VAL A 218 14.39 -14.75 0.87
CA VAL A 218 13.01 -14.67 1.33
C VAL A 218 12.04 -15.18 0.27
N GLN A 219 11.16 -16.11 0.67
CA GLN A 219 10.06 -16.62 -0.16
C GLN A 219 8.75 -15.98 0.30
N ILE A 220 8.21 -15.07 -0.51
CA ILE A 220 6.90 -14.44 -0.30
C ILE A 220 5.80 -15.39 -0.73
N LEU A 221 4.87 -15.65 0.18
CA LEU A 221 3.76 -16.57 -0.02
C LEU A 221 2.41 -15.86 0.06
N GLY A 222 1.59 -16.07 -0.96
CA GLY A 222 0.21 -15.64 -0.95
C GLY A 222 -0.63 -16.30 -2.03
N TYR A 223 -1.93 -16.00 -2.09
CA TYR A 223 -2.87 -16.72 -2.96
C TYR A 223 -2.76 -16.33 -4.43
N ASP A 224 -2.23 -15.14 -4.73
CA ASP A 224 -2.02 -14.62 -6.07
C ASP A 224 -0.55 -14.62 -6.49
N GLY A 225 0.34 -15.11 -5.61
CA GLY A 225 1.78 -15.22 -5.88
C GLY A 225 2.11 -16.32 -6.89
N TYR A 226 3.21 -16.14 -7.61
CA TYR A 226 3.77 -17.13 -8.52
C TYR A 226 5.23 -16.83 -8.88
N ASP A 227 5.96 -17.86 -9.32
CA ASP A 227 7.31 -17.68 -9.84
C ASP A 227 7.29 -16.94 -11.18
N ARG A 228 8.08 -15.86 -11.23
CA ARG A 228 8.29 -15.02 -12.40
C ARG A 228 9.10 -15.72 -13.49
N GLY A 229 9.98 -16.66 -13.12
CA GLY A 229 11.00 -17.19 -14.01
C GLY A 229 11.88 -16.07 -14.58
N ASN A 230 12.11 -16.10 -15.89
CA ASN A 230 12.96 -15.13 -16.59
C ASN A 230 12.26 -13.82 -17.01
N LYS A 231 10.95 -13.67 -16.73
CA LYS A 231 10.21 -12.46 -17.10
C LYS A 231 10.70 -11.25 -16.30
N THR A 232 10.56 -10.04 -16.82
CA THR A 232 10.76 -8.81 -16.05
C THR A 232 9.54 -8.52 -15.15
N TRP A 233 9.70 -7.58 -14.20
CA TRP A 233 8.57 -7.12 -13.37
C TRP A 233 7.51 -6.39 -14.20
N GLU A 234 7.92 -5.66 -15.23
CA GLU A 234 7.03 -4.98 -16.16
C GLU A 234 6.25 -5.97 -17.04
N GLU A 235 6.92 -7.00 -17.57
CA GLU A 235 6.25 -8.06 -18.34
C GLU A 235 5.18 -8.76 -17.49
N CYS A 236 5.46 -9.01 -16.20
CA CYS A 236 4.48 -9.58 -15.29
C CYS A 236 3.33 -8.63 -14.97
N LEU A 237 3.61 -7.34 -14.81
CA LEU A 237 2.60 -6.32 -14.53
C LEU A 237 1.61 -6.17 -15.70
N ASN A 238 2.13 -6.24 -16.93
CA ASN A 238 1.34 -6.09 -18.16
C ASN A 238 0.67 -7.41 -18.62
N ASP A 239 1.08 -8.56 -18.08
CA ASP A 239 0.42 -9.86 -18.32
C ASP A 239 -0.94 -9.93 -17.61
N LEU A 240 -2.02 -9.70 -18.36
CA LEU A 240 -3.39 -9.77 -17.83
C LEU A 240 -3.91 -11.21 -17.66
N SER A 241 -3.20 -12.22 -18.19
CA SER A 241 -3.59 -13.62 -18.03
C SER A 241 -3.30 -14.17 -16.63
N ARG A 242 -2.46 -13.45 -15.86
CA ARG A 242 -2.08 -13.78 -14.49
C ARG A 242 -2.42 -12.62 -13.55
N PRO A 243 -2.74 -12.89 -12.28
CA PRO A 243 -2.89 -11.81 -11.31
C PRO A 243 -1.55 -11.11 -11.12
N PHE A 244 -1.53 -9.82 -10.80
CA PHE A 244 -0.32 -9.15 -10.28
C PHE A 244 -0.68 -8.62 -8.89
N GLY A 245 -0.80 -9.55 -7.95
CA GLY A 245 -1.26 -9.29 -6.58
C GLY A 245 -0.20 -8.62 -5.71
N HIS A 246 -0.57 -8.33 -4.46
CA HIS A 246 0.31 -7.71 -3.46
C HIS A 246 1.64 -8.45 -3.24
N GLU A 247 1.67 -9.77 -3.45
CA GLU A 247 2.88 -10.59 -3.38
C GLU A 247 3.90 -10.17 -4.46
N MET A 248 3.42 -9.94 -5.68
CA MET A 248 4.24 -9.52 -6.82
C MET A 248 4.72 -8.07 -6.65
N VAL A 249 3.82 -7.18 -6.19
CA VAL A 249 4.16 -5.78 -5.89
C VAL A 249 5.23 -5.71 -4.81
N LEU A 250 5.08 -6.50 -3.74
CA LEU A 250 6.04 -6.53 -2.63
C LEU A 250 7.41 -7.04 -3.07
N ALA A 251 7.46 -8.10 -3.88
CA ALA A 251 8.72 -8.61 -4.40
C ALA A 251 9.42 -7.61 -5.35
N ALA A 252 8.68 -6.95 -6.24
CA ALA A 252 9.22 -5.89 -7.08
C ALA A 252 9.83 -4.75 -6.24
N LEU A 253 9.15 -4.33 -5.17
CA LEU A 253 9.68 -3.33 -4.24
C LEU A 253 10.98 -3.76 -3.55
N LEU A 254 11.09 -5.03 -3.17
CA LEU A 254 12.30 -5.56 -2.52
C LEU A 254 13.47 -5.73 -3.49
N ASP A 255 13.18 -5.90 -4.77
CA ASP A 255 14.15 -5.81 -5.87
C ASP A 255 14.50 -4.36 -6.26
N GLY A 256 13.86 -3.36 -5.64
CA GLY A 256 14.09 -1.95 -5.94
C GLY A 256 13.45 -1.49 -7.26
N VAL A 257 12.42 -2.19 -7.75
CA VAL A 257 11.75 -1.88 -9.02
C VAL A 257 10.29 -1.49 -8.79
N THR A 258 9.87 -0.40 -9.42
CA THR A 258 8.49 0.12 -9.39
C THR A 258 7.90 0.18 -10.81
N PRO A 259 7.61 -0.97 -11.46
CA PRO A 259 7.19 -1.01 -12.88
C PRO A 259 5.83 -0.33 -13.17
N TRP A 260 5.11 0.10 -12.13
CA TRP A 260 3.86 0.85 -12.22
C TRP A 260 4.05 2.37 -12.17
N GLU A 261 5.25 2.84 -11.82
CA GLU A 261 5.62 4.25 -11.96
C GLU A 261 6.08 4.43 -13.40
N ASP A 262 5.38 5.25 -14.17
CA ASP A 262 5.85 5.65 -15.49
C ASP A 262 7.21 6.32 -15.25
N GLY A 263 8.26 5.87 -15.95
CA GLY A 263 9.67 6.19 -15.67
C GLY A 263 10.09 7.66 -15.75
N SER A 264 9.19 8.62 -15.51
CA SER A 264 9.53 9.94 -14.97
C SER A 264 10.11 9.75 -13.57
N GLN A 265 11.32 9.21 -13.49
CA GLN A 265 12.15 9.42 -12.33
C GLN A 265 12.38 10.93 -12.26
N ASP A 266 11.70 11.61 -11.34
CA ASP A 266 12.16 12.90 -10.87
C ASP A 266 13.60 12.68 -10.40
N VAL A 267 14.54 13.22 -11.17
CA VAL A 267 15.97 13.24 -10.90
C VAL A 267 16.20 14.22 -9.75
N GLU A 268 15.70 13.90 -8.55
CA GLU A 268 15.97 14.67 -7.33
C GLU A 268 16.50 13.72 -6.26
N ASN A 269 17.78 13.42 -6.39
CA ASN A 269 18.74 13.34 -5.28
C ASN A 269 20.14 13.51 -5.89
N VAL A 270 20.47 14.75 -6.25
CA VAL A 270 21.86 15.20 -6.22
C VAL A 270 22.17 15.48 -4.75
N GLU A 271 23.27 14.88 -4.28
CA GLU A 271 23.78 14.85 -2.90
C GLU A 271 23.78 16.20 -2.16
#